data_AF-A0AAD5UZS8-F1
#
_entry.id   AF-A0AAD5UZS8-F1
#
_cell.length_a   1.000
_cell.length_b   1.000
_cell.length_c   1.000
_cell.angle_alpha   90.00
_cell.angle_beta   90.00
_cell.angle_gamma   90.00
#
_symmetry.space_group_name_H-M   'P 1'
#
loop_
_entity.id
_entity.type
_entity.pdbx_description
1 polymer ?
#
loop_
_entity_poly.entity_id
_entity_poly.type
_entity_poly.pdbx_seq_one_letter_code
_entity_poly.pdbx_strand_id
1 'polypeptide(L)'
;MSSTKQPLQLLQPLQKFEPFAFHKLDEFETFWMEHQQWLEEKGYMLRPRYRPGWVPSWDINDEDVWPYDVEDAIPCHHPDLMDATRISDNAMVSMKRMEDGLENEIASYFSTEPLASHPHNHCVPVYEVLKVPDCDNMVIIVMPQLRPFNKPRFKSVGEAVEFFRQMFEGLQFMHQCNVAHRHVLYLHATQAMLTSHRDCTLLNIMMDPRPSFPKMFHPAKISRSRDFKSSAKFHTRTARPTNYLFIDFGLSLKFKPGQDHKAIPIRGGDKSVPEFVWNSRKQPYDPFPVDVYYLGNLIRREFLQKAKGVEFIEPLIADMVQDDPTKRPTMDEVVSRYDKMMRSLSHFQLRSRLAQRDEGPWWYAYPTFRTIAHVYRTTIHICTFRNPIPRHKPSH
;
A
#
# COMPACT_ATOMS: atom_id res chain seq x y z
N MET A 1 -46.28 -35.51 38.06
CA MET A 1 -45.09 -34.81 37.53
C MET A 1 -44.77 -35.40 36.17
N SER A 2 -45.04 -34.66 35.09
CA SER A 2 -44.84 -35.14 33.71
C SER A 2 -43.48 -34.66 33.19
N SER A 3 -42.68 -35.57 32.64
CA SER A 3 -41.35 -35.27 32.08
C SER A 3 -41.45 -35.10 30.56
N THR A 4 -41.58 -33.85 30.11
CA THR A 4 -41.56 -33.51 28.68
C THR A 4 -40.11 -33.37 28.19
N LYS A 5 -39.55 -34.47 27.65
CA LYS A 5 -38.34 -34.40 26.83
C LYS A 5 -38.72 -33.94 25.42
N GLN A 6 -38.35 -32.70 25.06
CA GLN A 6 -38.31 -32.30 23.65
C GLN A 6 -37.19 -33.08 22.93
N PRO A 7 -37.40 -33.56 21.69
CA PRO A 7 -36.32 -34.16 20.91
C PRO A 7 -35.32 -33.08 20.47
N LEU A 8 -34.03 -33.39 20.50
CA LEU A 8 -33.01 -32.53 19.88
C LEU A 8 -33.36 -32.35 18.40
N GLN A 9 -33.52 -31.10 17.96
CA GLN A 9 -33.46 -30.79 16.54
C GLN A 9 -32.06 -31.12 16.04
N LEU A 10 -31.98 -32.02 15.06
CA LEU A 10 -30.76 -32.27 14.31
C LEU A 10 -30.27 -30.94 13.73
N LEU A 11 -29.05 -30.54 14.10
CA LEU A 11 -28.33 -29.46 13.44
C LEU A 11 -28.37 -29.72 11.93
N GLN A 12 -28.84 -28.73 11.15
CA GLN A 12 -28.70 -28.80 9.71
C GLN A 12 -27.22 -29.03 9.37
N PRO A 13 -26.89 -29.92 8.42
CA PRO A 13 -25.51 -30.10 8.02
C PRO A 13 -24.96 -28.73 7.57
N LEU A 14 -23.81 -28.35 8.14
CA LEU A 14 -23.08 -27.14 7.77
C LEU A 14 -23.08 -27.01 6.25
N GLN A 15 -23.70 -25.94 5.75
CA GLN A 15 -23.82 -25.65 4.34
C GLN A 15 -22.41 -25.76 3.74
N LYS A 16 -22.21 -26.75 2.86
CA LYS A 16 -20.91 -26.99 2.24
C LYS A 16 -20.49 -25.68 1.58
N PHE A 17 -19.38 -25.09 2.04
CA PHE A 17 -18.72 -24.03 1.30
C PHE A 17 -18.45 -24.59 -0.09
N GLU A 18 -19.10 -24.04 -1.13
CA GLU A 18 -18.72 -24.37 -2.49
C GLU A 18 -17.24 -23.98 -2.67
N PRO A 19 -16.39 -24.87 -3.19
CA PRO A 19 -15.04 -24.49 -3.54
C PRO A 19 -15.10 -23.36 -4.57
N PHE A 20 -14.22 -22.36 -4.43
CA PHE A 20 -14.13 -21.23 -5.35
C PHE A 20 -14.19 -21.72 -6.80
N ALA A 21 -15.26 -21.36 -7.51
CA ALA A 21 -15.54 -21.88 -8.83
C ALA A 21 -14.62 -21.21 -9.86
N PHE A 22 -13.38 -21.70 -10.00
CA PHE A 22 -12.37 -21.15 -10.90
C PHE A 22 -12.89 -20.93 -12.34
N HIS A 23 -13.79 -21.81 -12.79
CA HIS A 23 -14.49 -21.80 -14.10
C HIS A 23 -15.57 -20.73 -14.25
N LYS A 24 -15.87 -19.95 -13.21
CA LYS A 24 -16.84 -18.84 -13.25
C LYS A 24 -16.15 -17.54 -12.85
N LEU A 25 -16.59 -16.46 -13.47
CA LEU A 25 -16.37 -15.12 -12.93
C LEU A 25 -17.35 -14.91 -11.76
N ASP A 26 -16.90 -14.25 -10.70
CA ASP A 26 -17.81 -13.79 -9.65
C ASP A 26 -18.45 -12.44 -10.00
N GLU A 27 -19.40 -11.97 -9.18
CA GLU A 27 -20.10 -10.69 -9.40
C GLU A 27 -19.17 -9.48 -9.41
N PHE A 28 -17.96 -9.59 -8.82
CA PHE A 28 -16.95 -8.53 -8.81
C PHE A 28 -16.14 -8.49 -10.12
N GLU A 29 -15.97 -9.65 -10.77
CA GLU A 29 -15.26 -9.81 -12.03
C GLU A 29 -16.10 -9.46 -13.27
N THR A 30 -17.42 -9.68 -13.21
CA THR A 30 -18.34 -9.45 -14.34
C THR A 30 -18.23 -8.06 -14.95
N PHE A 31 -18.26 -7.00 -14.13
CA PHE A 31 -18.15 -5.62 -14.60
C PHE A 31 -16.92 -5.39 -15.47
N TRP A 32 -15.76 -5.89 -15.04
CA TRP A 32 -14.50 -5.67 -15.76
C TRP A 32 -14.43 -6.46 -17.06
N MET A 33 -15.01 -7.65 -17.11
CA MET A 33 -15.13 -8.44 -18.33
C MET A 33 -16.07 -7.78 -19.35
N GLU A 34 -17.24 -7.29 -18.92
CA GLU A 34 -18.19 -6.56 -19.78
C GLU A 34 -17.56 -5.29 -20.37
N HIS A 35 -16.71 -4.60 -19.61
CA HIS A 35 -16.06 -3.36 -20.03
C HIS A 35 -14.72 -3.56 -20.76
N GLN A 36 -14.22 -4.79 -20.93
CA GLN A 36 -12.90 -5.05 -21.54
C GLN A 36 -12.78 -4.49 -22.96
N GLN A 37 -13.79 -4.65 -23.82
CA GLN A 37 -13.70 -4.15 -25.20
C GLN A 37 -13.56 -2.62 -25.24
N TRP A 38 -14.35 -1.91 -24.43
CA TRP A 38 -14.26 -0.45 -24.30
C TRP A 38 -12.92 -0.01 -23.68
N LEU A 39 -12.40 -0.73 -22.68
CA LEU A 39 -11.07 -0.47 -22.12
C LEU A 39 -9.97 -0.63 -23.17
N GLU A 40 -10.08 -1.63 -24.05
CA GLU A 40 -9.14 -1.86 -25.16
C GLU A 40 -9.17 -0.72 -26.19
N GLU A 41 -10.36 -0.21 -26.52
CA GLU A 41 -10.53 1.01 -27.34
C GLU A 41 -9.93 2.26 -26.67
N LYS A 42 -9.88 2.30 -25.33
CA LYS A 42 -9.16 3.32 -24.54
C LYS A 42 -7.66 3.04 -24.39
N GLY A 43 -7.14 1.96 -24.95
CA GLY A 43 -5.72 1.61 -24.89
C GLY A 43 -5.29 0.81 -23.65
N TYR A 44 -6.23 0.15 -22.96
CA TYR A 44 -5.99 -0.66 -21.76
C TYR A 44 -6.47 -2.10 -21.93
N MET A 45 -5.58 -3.05 -21.68
CA MET A 45 -5.82 -4.48 -21.88
C MET A 45 -5.80 -5.23 -20.55
N LEU A 46 -6.92 -5.85 -20.16
CA LEU A 46 -7.01 -6.68 -18.95
C LEU A 46 -6.28 -8.03 -19.12
N ARG A 47 -6.11 -8.75 -17.99
CA ARG A 47 -5.61 -10.14 -17.97
C ARG A 47 -6.53 -11.07 -18.79
N PRO A 48 -6.01 -12.20 -19.34
CA PRO A 48 -6.76 -13.11 -20.21
C PRO A 48 -8.12 -13.56 -19.67
N ARG A 49 -8.24 -13.77 -18.34
CA ARG A 49 -9.47 -14.14 -17.63
C ARG A 49 -10.67 -13.21 -17.90
N TYR A 50 -10.42 -11.93 -18.18
CA TYR A 50 -11.47 -10.91 -18.38
C TYR A 50 -11.75 -10.61 -19.85
N ARG A 51 -11.21 -11.41 -20.77
CA ARG A 51 -11.38 -11.17 -22.21
C ARG A 51 -12.59 -11.91 -22.76
N PRO A 52 -13.35 -11.32 -23.70
CA PRO A 52 -14.43 -12.01 -24.39
C PRO A 52 -13.96 -13.36 -24.96
N GLY A 53 -14.72 -14.42 -24.71
CA GLY A 53 -14.36 -15.77 -25.15
C GLY A 53 -13.23 -16.46 -24.36
N TRP A 54 -12.88 -15.98 -23.16
CA TRP A 54 -11.96 -16.70 -22.27
C TRP A 54 -12.44 -18.14 -22.03
N VAL A 55 -11.51 -19.09 -22.20
CA VAL A 55 -11.65 -20.49 -21.82
C VAL A 55 -10.52 -20.78 -20.82
N PRO A 56 -10.80 -21.47 -19.70
CA PRO A 56 -9.79 -21.77 -18.69
C PRO A 56 -8.58 -22.52 -19.25
N SER A 57 -7.37 -22.00 -18.97
CA SER A 57 -6.13 -22.59 -19.52
C SER A 57 -5.85 -24.02 -19.06
N TRP A 58 -6.42 -24.45 -17.93
CA TRP A 58 -6.30 -25.79 -17.39
C TRP A 58 -7.29 -26.80 -17.99
N ASP A 59 -8.34 -26.35 -18.67
CA ASP A 59 -9.29 -27.23 -19.38
C ASP A 59 -8.80 -27.61 -20.80
N ILE A 60 -7.74 -26.95 -21.29
CA ILE A 60 -7.19 -27.10 -22.65
C ILE A 60 -5.97 -28.02 -22.69
N ASN A 61 -5.23 -28.13 -21.58
CA ASN A 61 -4.00 -28.93 -21.51
C ASN A 61 -4.30 -30.31 -20.89
N ASP A 62 -3.94 -31.38 -21.59
CA ASP A 62 -4.07 -32.79 -21.16
C ASP A 62 -3.15 -33.20 -19.98
N GLU A 63 -2.56 -32.22 -19.27
CA GLU A 63 -1.69 -32.41 -18.11
C GLU A 63 -2.45 -32.03 -16.82
N ASP A 64 -2.07 -32.62 -15.67
CA ASP A 64 -2.64 -32.34 -14.34
C ASP A 64 -2.31 -30.91 -13.81
N VAL A 65 -2.71 -29.88 -14.56
CA VAL A 65 -2.47 -28.47 -14.24
C VAL A 65 -3.42 -28.02 -13.13
N TRP A 66 -2.90 -27.87 -11.92
CA TRP A 66 -3.69 -27.33 -10.82
C TRP A 66 -4.02 -25.84 -11.07
N PRO A 67 -5.28 -25.40 -10.90
CA PRO A 67 -5.67 -24.00 -11.12
C PRO A 67 -4.82 -22.99 -10.33
N TYR A 68 -4.29 -23.35 -9.15
CA TYR A 68 -3.42 -22.45 -8.37
C TYR A 68 -2.07 -22.09 -9.03
N ASP A 69 -1.66 -22.81 -10.09
CA ASP A 69 -0.38 -22.66 -10.78
C ASP A 69 -0.45 -21.93 -12.12
N VAL A 70 -1.66 -21.49 -12.54
CA VAL A 70 -1.90 -20.69 -13.76
C VAL A 70 -2.44 -19.29 -13.45
N GLU A 71 -2.24 -18.36 -14.38
CA GLU A 71 -2.52 -16.92 -14.18
C GLU A 71 -4.03 -16.61 -14.18
N ASP A 72 -4.76 -17.22 -15.11
CA ASP A 72 -6.18 -16.96 -15.42
C ASP A 72 -7.16 -17.65 -14.46
N ALA A 73 -6.66 -18.46 -13.54
CA ALA A 73 -7.40 -18.95 -12.38
C ALA A 73 -7.42 -17.94 -11.21
N ILE A 74 -6.60 -16.89 -11.26
CA ILE A 74 -6.46 -15.94 -10.15
C ILE A 74 -7.43 -14.77 -10.36
N PRO A 75 -8.45 -14.61 -9.51
CA PRO A 75 -9.41 -13.52 -9.65
C PRO A 75 -8.81 -12.17 -9.21
N CYS A 76 -9.55 -11.09 -9.42
CA CYS A 76 -9.27 -9.82 -8.74
C CYS A 76 -9.57 -9.95 -7.25
N HIS A 77 -8.80 -9.26 -6.40
CA HIS A 77 -8.97 -9.35 -4.94
C HIS A 77 -9.93 -8.31 -4.35
N HIS A 78 -10.41 -7.38 -5.18
CA HIS A 78 -11.26 -6.28 -4.76
C HIS A 78 -12.14 -5.83 -5.94
N PRO A 79 -13.46 -5.65 -5.77
CA PRO A 79 -14.37 -5.35 -6.87
C PRO A 79 -14.00 -4.09 -7.64
N ASP A 80 -13.66 -3.02 -6.93
CA ASP A 80 -13.41 -1.73 -7.55
C ASP A 80 -11.96 -1.51 -8.01
N LEU A 81 -11.09 -2.54 -7.96
CA LEU A 81 -9.68 -2.41 -8.33
C LEU A 81 -9.25 -3.53 -9.28
N MET A 82 -8.85 -3.14 -10.49
CA MET A 82 -8.38 -4.06 -11.53
C MET A 82 -7.00 -3.67 -12.06
N ASP A 83 -6.21 -4.67 -12.43
CA ASP A 83 -4.92 -4.50 -13.08
C ASP A 83 -5.05 -4.56 -14.61
N ALA A 84 -4.29 -3.72 -15.31
CA ALA A 84 -4.26 -3.71 -16.77
C ALA A 84 -2.86 -3.46 -17.33
N THR A 85 -2.70 -3.77 -18.62
CA THR A 85 -1.56 -3.36 -19.42
C THR A 85 -1.98 -2.20 -20.32
N ARG A 86 -1.32 -1.05 -20.19
CA ARG A 86 -1.46 0.04 -21.17
C ARG A 86 -0.78 -0.38 -22.48
N ILE A 87 -1.52 -0.32 -23.58
CA ILE A 87 -1.12 -0.86 -24.88
C ILE A 87 0.03 -0.05 -25.50
N SER A 88 0.04 1.27 -25.33
CA SER A 88 0.99 2.17 -25.98
C SER A 88 2.46 1.99 -25.57
N ASP A 89 2.71 1.59 -24.32
CA ASP A 89 4.06 1.43 -23.76
C ASP A 89 4.29 0.11 -23.00
N ASN A 90 3.29 -0.79 -23.01
CA ASN A 90 3.28 -2.04 -22.26
C ASN A 90 3.48 -1.85 -20.73
N ALA A 91 3.18 -0.67 -20.19
CA ALA A 91 3.24 -0.41 -18.75
C ALA A 91 2.10 -1.11 -18.01
N MET A 92 2.36 -1.56 -16.78
CA MET A 92 1.31 -2.02 -15.88
C MET A 92 0.67 -0.83 -15.17
N VAL A 93 -0.66 -0.80 -15.19
CA VAL A 93 -1.49 0.21 -14.51
C VAL A 93 -2.47 -0.48 -13.56
N SER A 94 -2.92 0.25 -12.55
CA SER A 94 -4.05 -0.11 -11.72
C SER A 94 -5.21 0.84 -12.00
N MET A 95 -6.42 0.30 -12.08
CA MET A 95 -7.64 1.02 -12.39
C MET A 95 -8.58 0.95 -11.17
N LYS A 96 -8.97 2.10 -10.62
CA LYS A 96 -9.96 2.17 -9.53
C LYS A 96 -11.29 2.67 -10.07
N ARG A 97 -12.34 1.84 -10.00
CA ARG A 97 -13.73 2.24 -10.24
C ARG A 97 -14.25 3.00 -9.03
N MET A 98 -15.00 4.07 -9.24
CA MET A 98 -15.57 4.88 -8.17
C MET A 98 -16.67 5.81 -8.69
N GLU A 99 -17.49 6.33 -7.79
CA GLU A 99 -18.33 7.50 -8.07
C GLU A 99 -17.43 8.73 -8.34
N ASP A 100 -17.81 9.56 -9.32
CA ASP A 100 -17.14 10.83 -9.56
C ASP A 100 -17.47 11.83 -8.44
N GLY A 101 -16.48 12.65 -8.06
CA GLY A 101 -16.58 13.55 -6.91
C GLY A 101 -15.25 13.81 -6.21
N LEU A 102 -15.32 14.10 -4.90
CA LEU A 102 -14.22 14.70 -4.14
C LEU A 102 -12.92 13.87 -4.12
N GLU A 103 -13.00 12.54 -4.09
CA GLU A 103 -11.79 11.70 -4.14
C GLU A 103 -11.05 11.87 -5.48
N ASN A 104 -11.79 11.84 -6.59
CA ASN A 104 -11.23 12.04 -7.93
C ASN A 104 -10.68 13.48 -8.08
N GLU A 105 -11.40 14.48 -7.56
CA GLU A 105 -10.96 15.88 -7.53
C GLU A 105 -9.61 16.03 -6.81
N ILE A 106 -9.46 15.44 -5.62
CA ILE A 106 -8.22 15.53 -4.82
C ILE A 106 -7.08 14.75 -5.49
N ALA A 107 -7.32 13.54 -6.00
CA ALA A 107 -6.30 12.74 -6.69
C ALA A 107 -5.81 13.43 -7.98
N SER A 108 -6.73 13.99 -8.77
CA SER A 108 -6.43 14.74 -9.99
C SER A 108 -5.76 16.09 -9.70
N TYR A 109 -6.10 16.75 -8.59
CA TYR A 109 -5.46 17.99 -8.14
C TYR A 109 -3.95 17.83 -7.92
N PHE A 110 -3.53 16.77 -7.23
CA PHE A 110 -2.09 16.46 -7.07
C PHE A 110 -1.42 15.96 -8.37
N SER A 111 -2.20 15.59 -9.38
CA SER A 111 -1.73 15.12 -10.68
C SER A 111 -1.67 16.25 -11.74
N THR A 112 -1.96 17.49 -11.34
CA THR A 112 -1.95 18.67 -12.21
C THR A 112 -0.75 19.58 -11.91
N GLU A 113 -0.14 20.19 -12.93
CA GLU A 113 0.97 21.13 -12.73
C GLU A 113 0.50 22.44 -12.04
N PRO A 114 1.34 23.08 -11.19
CA PRO A 114 2.73 22.74 -10.86
C PRO A 114 2.90 21.70 -9.74
N LEU A 115 1.81 21.09 -9.26
CA LEU A 115 1.88 20.15 -8.12
C LEU A 115 2.44 18.80 -8.57
N ALA A 116 2.09 18.33 -9.77
CA ALA A 116 2.56 17.07 -10.34
C ALA A 116 4.09 16.95 -10.40
N SER A 117 4.78 18.03 -10.79
CA SER A 117 6.26 18.08 -10.83
C SER A 117 6.93 18.48 -9.52
N HIS A 118 6.17 18.81 -8.47
CA HIS A 118 6.75 19.28 -7.20
C HIS A 118 7.57 18.18 -6.49
N PRO A 119 8.81 18.44 -6.05
CA PRO A 119 9.73 17.39 -5.59
C PRO A 119 9.29 16.69 -4.28
N HIS A 120 8.40 17.30 -3.50
CA HIS A 120 7.81 16.69 -2.29
C HIS A 120 6.42 16.09 -2.55
N ASN A 121 5.94 16.08 -3.79
CA ASN A 121 4.69 15.43 -4.13
C ASN A 121 4.86 13.90 -4.11
N HIS A 122 4.43 13.31 -3.00
CA HIS A 122 4.35 11.87 -2.81
C HIS A 122 2.90 11.36 -2.93
N CYS A 123 2.02 12.04 -3.66
CA CYS A 123 0.69 11.54 -3.99
C CYS A 123 0.75 10.65 -5.24
N VAL A 124 -0.09 9.61 -5.32
CA VAL A 124 -0.18 8.77 -6.53
C VAL A 124 -0.66 9.60 -7.74
N PRO A 125 0.07 9.57 -8.87
CA PRO A 125 -0.37 10.28 -10.07
C PRO A 125 -1.52 9.53 -10.75
N VAL A 126 -2.57 10.27 -11.07
CA VAL A 126 -3.64 9.85 -11.98
C VAL A 126 -3.16 10.13 -13.41
N TYR A 127 -3.08 9.07 -14.22
CA TYR A 127 -2.72 9.17 -15.64
C TYR A 127 -3.90 9.56 -16.51
N GLU A 128 -5.10 9.09 -16.17
CA GLU A 128 -6.32 9.32 -16.93
C GLU A 128 -7.56 9.10 -16.05
N VAL A 129 -8.65 9.80 -16.36
CA VAL A 129 -9.97 9.59 -15.75
C VAL A 129 -10.93 9.19 -16.87
N LEU A 130 -11.32 7.92 -16.89
CA LEU A 130 -12.23 7.36 -17.88
C LEU A 130 -13.67 7.44 -17.35
N LYS A 131 -14.58 8.05 -18.10
CA LYS A 131 -16.03 8.01 -17.80
C LYS A 131 -16.60 6.67 -18.25
N VAL A 132 -17.26 5.95 -17.34
CA VAL A 132 -17.84 4.63 -17.62
C VAL A 132 -19.06 4.80 -18.54
N PRO A 133 -19.18 4.03 -19.63
CA PRO A 133 -20.38 4.05 -20.48
C PRO A 133 -21.64 3.70 -19.70
N ASP A 134 -22.76 4.33 -20.06
CA ASP A 134 -24.12 4.03 -19.55
C ASP A 134 -24.30 4.06 -18.02
N CYS A 135 -23.30 4.58 -17.28
CA CYS A 135 -23.27 4.70 -15.83
C CYS A 135 -23.04 6.16 -15.43
N ASP A 136 -24.12 6.92 -15.29
CA ASP A 136 -24.06 8.30 -14.80
C ASP A 136 -23.30 8.38 -13.45
N ASN A 137 -22.41 9.35 -13.34
CA ASN A 137 -21.55 9.59 -12.18
C ASN A 137 -20.56 8.46 -11.81
N MET A 138 -20.24 7.50 -12.68
CA MET A 138 -19.11 6.57 -12.45
C MET A 138 -17.90 6.85 -13.34
N VAL A 139 -16.72 6.79 -12.71
CA VAL A 139 -15.41 6.93 -13.35
C VAL A 139 -14.46 5.81 -12.98
N ILE A 140 -13.50 5.55 -13.87
CA ILE A 140 -12.33 4.71 -13.62
C ILE A 140 -11.11 5.62 -13.66
N ILE A 141 -10.43 5.76 -12.52
CA ILE A 141 -9.14 6.46 -12.46
C ILE A 141 -8.01 5.48 -12.76
N VAL A 142 -7.13 5.83 -13.70
CA VAL A 142 -5.98 5.03 -14.12
C VAL A 142 -4.73 5.55 -13.41
N MET A 143 -4.02 4.66 -12.73
CA MET A 143 -2.85 4.96 -11.88
C MET A 143 -1.70 4.00 -12.18
N PRO A 144 -0.44 4.30 -11.81
CA PRO A 144 0.65 3.33 -11.89
C PRO A 144 0.35 2.05 -11.10
N GLN A 145 0.79 0.89 -11.59
CA GLN A 145 0.77 -0.33 -10.78
C GLN A 145 1.80 -0.22 -9.64
N LEU A 146 1.32 0.02 -8.42
CA LEU A 146 2.15 0.12 -7.23
C LEU A 146 2.24 -1.20 -6.45
N ARG A 147 3.09 -1.22 -5.42
CA ARG A 147 3.34 -2.39 -4.58
C ARG A 147 3.37 -2.00 -3.08
N PRO A 148 2.90 -2.87 -2.15
CA PRO A 148 3.01 -2.60 -0.71
C PRO A 148 4.41 -2.17 -0.26
N PHE A 149 4.51 -1.02 0.42
CA PHE A 149 5.79 -0.37 0.73
C PHE A 149 6.80 -1.25 1.49
N ASN A 150 6.30 -2.20 2.30
CA ASN A 150 7.09 -3.14 3.11
C ASN A 150 7.32 -4.52 2.43
N LYS A 151 6.93 -4.69 1.15
CA LYS A 151 7.14 -5.91 0.35
C LYS A 151 8.00 -5.57 -0.89
N PRO A 152 9.32 -5.81 -0.90
CA PRO A 152 10.10 -6.62 0.03
C PRO A 152 10.44 -5.86 1.32
N ARG A 153 10.66 -6.61 2.42
CA ARG A 153 11.10 -6.02 3.69
C ARG A 153 12.39 -5.20 3.52
N PHE A 154 12.41 -4.03 4.16
CA PHE A 154 13.58 -3.17 4.34
C PHE A 154 14.80 -3.97 4.84
N LYS A 155 16.00 -3.63 4.36
CA LYS A 155 17.25 -4.38 4.62
C LYS A 155 18.25 -3.67 5.52
N SER A 156 18.21 -2.34 5.59
CA SER A 156 19.06 -1.51 6.43
C SER A 156 18.28 -0.36 7.05
N VAL A 157 18.86 0.26 8.08
CA VAL A 157 18.32 1.48 8.69
C VAL A 157 18.23 2.62 7.66
N GLY A 158 19.22 2.74 6.75
CA GLY A 158 19.21 3.73 5.68
C GLY A 158 18.04 3.60 4.70
N GLU A 159 17.56 2.38 4.41
CA GLU A 159 16.33 2.20 3.63
C GLU A 159 15.07 2.65 4.38
N ALA A 160 15.00 2.44 5.71
CA ALA A 160 13.88 2.87 6.54
C ALA A 160 13.86 4.40 6.75
N VAL A 161 15.04 4.98 6.93
CA VAL A 161 15.30 6.43 6.96
C VAL A 161 14.74 7.11 5.71
N GLU A 162 15.11 6.63 4.52
CA GLU A 162 14.67 7.28 3.28
C GLU A 162 13.14 7.17 3.07
N PHE A 163 12.52 6.09 3.57
CA PHE A 163 11.07 5.98 3.66
C PHE A 163 10.46 7.02 4.60
N PHE A 164 10.98 7.19 5.83
CA PHE A 164 10.47 8.19 6.78
C PHE A 164 10.53 9.59 6.18
N ARG A 165 11.66 9.95 5.55
CA ARG A 165 11.85 11.24 4.87
C ARG A 165 10.74 11.53 3.86
N GLN A 166 10.55 10.62 2.89
CA GLN A 166 9.54 10.80 1.83
C GLN A 166 8.11 10.87 2.37
N MET A 167 7.80 10.13 3.44
CA MET A 167 6.45 10.17 4.03
C MET A 167 6.20 11.43 4.87
N PHE A 168 7.22 11.97 5.54
CA PHE A 168 7.10 13.27 6.20
C PHE A 168 7.00 14.41 5.19
N GLU A 169 7.84 14.43 4.15
CA GLU A 169 7.79 15.44 3.08
C GLU A 169 6.45 15.38 2.31
N GLY A 170 5.97 14.18 1.99
CA GLY A 170 4.68 14.00 1.31
C GLY A 170 3.49 14.50 2.12
N LEU A 171 3.47 14.19 3.43
CA LEU A 171 2.39 14.66 4.29
C LEU A 171 2.48 16.16 4.59
N GLN A 172 3.70 16.70 4.78
CA GLN A 172 3.94 18.13 4.86
C GLN A 172 3.43 18.86 3.60
N PHE A 173 3.72 18.33 2.41
CA PHE A 173 3.27 18.91 1.14
C PHE A 173 1.75 18.90 0.99
N MET A 174 1.06 17.80 1.36
CA MET A 174 -0.40 17.76 1.41
C MET A 174 -0.96 18.82 2.38
N HIS A 175 -0.36 18.96 3.56
CA HIS A 175 -0.75 19.94 4.57
C HIS A 175 -0.55 21.38 4.09
N GLN A 176 0.57 21.67 3.41
CA GLN A 176 0.83 22.97 2.76
C GLN A 176 -0.15 23.28 1.62
N CYS A 177 -0.73 22.26 0.97
CA CYS A 177 -1.82 22.40 0.01
C CYS A 177 -3.21 22.55 0.66
N ASN A 178 -3.29 22.67 1.99
CA ASN A 178 -4.53 22.62 2.79
C ASN A 178 -5.36 21.34 2.56
N VAL A 179 -4.70 20.21 2.29
CA VAL A 179 -5.34 18.90 2.17
C VAL A 179 -4.96 18.03 3.36
N ALA A 180 -5.96 17.56 4.10
CA ALA A 180 -5.78 16.51 5.10
C ALA A 180 -6.13 15.15 4.48
N HIS A 181 -5.23 14.17 4.61
CA HIS A 181 -5.38 12.85 4.00
C HIS A 181 -6.45 12.01 4.71
N ARG A 182 -6.50 12.12 6.05
CA ARG A 182 -7.47 11.53 6.98
C ARG A 182 -7.50 10.01 7.03
N HIS A 183 -6.57 9.32 6.37
CA HIS A 183 -6.61 7.85 6.25
C HIS A 183 -5.22 7.20 6.18
N VAL A 184 -4.50 7.02 7.29
CA VAL A 184 -3.44 5.99 7.34
C VAL A 184 -3.95 4.81 8.12
N LEU A 185 -4.13 3.69 7.43
CA LEU A 185 -4.86 2.57 8.01
C LEU A 185 -4.16 1.23 7.84
N TYR A 186 -4.12 0.49 8.95
CA TYR A 186 -3.93 -0.94 8.98
C TYR A 186 -5.12 -1.52 9.76
N LEU A 187 -6.03 -2.20 9.06
CA LEU A 187 -6.99 -3.06 9.76
C LEU A 187 -6.21 -4.16 10.49
N HIS A 188 -6.64 -4.57 11.68
CA HIS A 188 -6.13 -5.79 12.30
C HIS A 188 -6.54 -7.02 11.47
N ALA A 189 -5.82 -7.28 10.38
CA ALA A 189 -5.72 -8.61 9.79
C ALA A 189 -5.14 -9.52 10.88
N THR A 190 -5.99 -10.34 11.48
CA THR A 190 -5.57 -11.37 12.42
C THR A 190 -4.56 -12.28 11.73
N GLN A 191 -3.66 -12.89 12.52
CA GLN A 191 -2.51 -13.66 12.00
C GLN A 191 -2.88 -14.74 10.97
N ALA A 192 -4.14 -15.21 10.97
CA ALA A 192 -4.71 -16.19 10.04
C ALA A 192 -5.02 -15.65 8.63
N MET A 193 -5.10 -14.33 8.40
CA MET A 193 -5.33 -13.75 7.07
C MET A 193 -4.01 -13.52 6.29
N LEU A 194 -2.88 -13.45 7.00
CA LEU A 194 -1.54 -13.23 6.44
C LEU A 194 -0.97 -14.40 5.61
N THR A 195 -1.66 -15.54 5.53
CA THR A 195 -1.25 -16.73 4.77
C THR A 195 -1.94 -16.88 3.41
N SER A 196 -2.99 -16.10 3.12
CA SER A 196 -3.83 -16.29 1.93
C SER A 196 -4.01 -15.01 1.11
N HIS A 197 -2.96 -14.61 0.40
CA HIS A 197 -3.01 -14.07 -0.96
C HIS A 197 -3.99 -12.93 -1.35
N ARG A 198 -4.58 -12.19 -0.42
CA ARG A 198 -5.53 -11.07 -0.69
C ARG A 198 -4.99 -9.67 -0.35
N ASP A 199 -3.80 -9.59 0.24
CA ASP A 199 -3.23 -8.35 0.80
C ASP A 199 -2.59 -7.42 -0.27
N CYS A 200 -3.40 -6.85 -1.17
CA CYS A 200 -2.96 -5.79 -2.09
C CYS A 200 -3.65 -4.43 -1.88
N THR A 201 -4.67 -4.34 -1.02
CA THR A 201 -5.62 -3.21 -0.98
C THR A 201 -5.80 -2.56 0.40
N LEU A 202 -4.94 -2.85 1.39
CA LEU A 202 -5.12 -2.42 2.79
C LEU A 202 -3.91 -1.65 3.36
N LEU A 203 -3.21 -0.88 2.51
CA LEU A 203 -2.13 0.02 2.92
C LEU A 203 -2.15 1.29 2.07
N ASN A 204 -2.47 2.43 2.69
CA ASN A 204 -2.57 3.72 1.98
C ASN A 204 -1.21 4.37 1.66
N ILE A 205 -0.13 3.61 1.88
CA ILE A 205 1.22 3.94 1.47
C ILE A 205 1.76 2.76 0.66
N MET A 206 2.13 3.05 -0.59
CA MET A 206 2.71 2.10 -1.53
C MET A 206 4.12 2.53 -1.95
N MET A 207 4.81 1.68 -2.70
CA MET A 207 6.06 2.02 -3.37
C MET A 207 5.94 1.87 -4.90
N ASP A 208 6.67 2.70 -5.63
CA ASP A 208 6.92 2.50 -7.06
C ASP A 208 7.84 1.28 -7.24
N PRO A 209 7.35 0.19 -7.86
CA PRO A 209 8.16 -1.01 -8.03
C PRO A 209 9.19 -0.88 -9.15
N ARG A 210 9.01 0.02 -10.13
CA ARG A 210 9.75 0.03 -11.40
C ARG A 210 11.27 0.06 -11.22
N PRO A 211 11.88 0.85 -10.31
CA PRO A 211 13.32 0.82 -10.08
C PRO A 211 13.82 -0.52 -9.50
N SER A 212 13.04 -1.11 -8.59
CA SER A 212 13.42 -2.30 -7.83
C SER A 212 13.08 -3.61 -8.54
N PHE A 213 12.06 -3.62 -9.41
CA PHE A 213 11.52 -4.79 -10.13
C PHE A 213 11.58 -4.55 -11.65
N PRO A 214 12.74 -4.75 -12.32
CA PRO A 214 12.89 -4.47 -13.75
C PRO A 214 12.04 -5.36 -14.68
N LYS A 215 11.51 -6.48 -14.17
CA LYS A 215 10.54 -7.34 -14.87
C LYS A 215 9.13 -7.29 -14.25
N MET A 216 8.87 -6.30 -13.39
CA MET A 216 7.66 -6.17 -12.58
C MET A 216 7.32 -7.47 -11.80
N PHE A 217 6.05 -7.68 -11.48
CA PHE A 217 5.52 -8.82 -10.73
C PHE A 217 4.05 -9.03 -11.13
N HIS A 218 3.47 -10.19 -10.84
CA HIS A 218 2.05 -10.43 -11.08
C HIS A 218 1.19 -9.67 -10.04
N PRO A 219 0.23 -8.82 -10.44
CA PRO A 219 -0.42 -7.87 -9.54
C PRO A 219 -1.28 -8.58 -8.50
N ALA A 220 -2.11 -9.55 -8.90
CA ALA A 220 -2.89 -10.38 -7.98
C ALA A 220 -2.07 -11.48 -7.25
N LYS A 221 -0.76 -11.64 -7.55
CA LYS A 221 0.11 -12.65 -6.93
C LYS A 221 1.54 -12.13 -6.82
N ILE A 222 1.75 -11.12 -5.96
CA ILE A 222 2.98 -10.30 -5.90
C ILE A 222 4.29 -11.06 -5.67
N SER A 223 4.27 -12.37 -5.38
CA SER A 223 5.43 -13.25 -5.31
C SER A 223 5.87 -13.84 -6.66
N ARG A 224 5.04 -13.79 -7.71
CA ARG A 224 5.35 -14.27 -9.07
C ARG A 224 5.77 -13.11 -10.00
N SER A 225 6.55 -13.43 -11.04
CA SER A 225 6.88 -12.51 -12.14
C SER A 225 5.62 -12.11 -12.92
N ARG A 226 5.67 -11.00 -13.67
CA ARG A 226 4.51 -10.49 -14.43
C ARG A 226 3.89 -11.52 -15.37
N ASP A 227 4.72 -12.33 -16.03
CA ASP A 227 4.35 -13.42 -16.93
C ASP A 227 3.88 -14.70 -16.22
N PHE A 228 3.67 -14.63 -14.91
CA PHE A 228 3.35 -15.72 -13.99
C PHE A 228 4.31 -16.92 -13.94
N LYS A 229 5.37 -16.99 -14.76
CA LYS A 229 6.23 -18.18 -14.94
C LYS A 229 7.25 -18.45 -13.84
N SER A 230 7.60 -17.45 -13.01
CA SER A 230 8.70 -17.57 -12.03
C SER A 230 8.44 -16.72 -10.79
N SER A 231 9.36 -16.73 -9.81
CA SER A 231 9.30 -15.80 -8.68
C SER A 231 9.70 -14.37 -9.08
N ALA A 232 9.04 -13.36 -8.52
CA ALA A 232 9.36 -11.96 -8.73
C ALA A 232 10.79 -11.63 -8.23
N LYS A 233 11.71 -11.33 -9.16
CA LYS A 233 13.09 -10.94 -8.86
C LYS A 233 13.18 -9.43 -8.63
N PHE A 234 13.92 -9.01 -7.60
CA PHE A 234 14.05 -7.61 -7.22
C PHE A 234 15.45 -7.24 -6.72
N HIS A 235 15.76 -5.95 -6.76
CA HIS A 235 16.95 -5.34 -6.16
C HIS A 235 16.64 -4.73 -4.78
N THR A 236 17.66 -4.53 -3.93
CA THR A 236 17.49 -3.77 -2.69
C THR A 236 17.26 -2.29 -3.00
N ARG A 237 16.62 -1.54 -2.10
CA ARG A 237 16.41 -0.10 -2.31
C ARG A 237 17.73 0.65 -2.30
N THR A 238 18.68 0.20 -1.47
CA THR A 238 20.10 0.63 -1.52
C THR A 238 20.74 0.44 -2.89
N ALA A 239 20.33 -0.56 -3.67
CA ALA A 239 20.81 -0.79 -5.04
C ALA A 239 20.02 -0.02 -6.11
N ARG A 240 18.71 0.18 -5.87
CA ARG A 240 17.76 0.84 -6.76
C ARG A 240 16.82 1.70 -5.91
N PRO A 241 17.13 3.01 -5.74
CA PRO A 241 16.25 3.99 -5.11
C PRO A 241 14.81 3.86 -5.58
N THR A 242 13.89 4.03 -4.65
CA THR A 242 12.46 3.77 -4.84
C THR A 242 11.67 4.90 -4.19
N ASN A 243 10.67 5.38 -4.90
CA ASN A 243 9.73 6.36 -4.38
C ASN A 243 8.57 5.68 -3.65
N TYR A 244 8.07 6.34 -2.61
CA TYR A 244 6.87 5.96 -1.87
C TYR A 244 5.75 6.96 -2.16
N LEU A 245 4.53 6.45 -2.19
CA LEU A 245 3.35 7.22 -2.60
C LEU A 245 2.18 6.96 -1.64
N PHE A 246 1.54 8.04 -1.20
CA PHE A 246 0.21 8.04 -0.61
C PHE A 246 -0.82 7.71 -1.68
N ILE A 247 -1.74 6.80 -1.36
CA ILE A 247 -2.88 6.41 -2.19
C ILE A 247 -4.19 6.63 -1.43
N ASP A 248 -5.31 6.40 -2.11
CA ASP A 248 -6.67 6.41 -1.54
C ASP A 248 -7.05 7.74 -0.87
N PHE A 249 -7.69 8.62 -1.65
CA PHE A 249 -8.13 9.94 -1.17
C PHE A 249 -9.62 9.94 -0.76
N GLY A 250 -10.24 8.75 -0.65
CA GLY A 250 -11.66 8.54 -0.35
C GLY A 250 -12.17 9.19 0.95
N LEU A 251 -11.28 9.46 1.91
CA LEU A 251 -11.61 10.19 3.14
C LEU A 251 -10.96 11.57 3.22
N SER A 252 -10.16 11.97 2.24
CA SER A 252 -9.40 13.22 2.29
C SER A 252 -10.31 14.45 2.18
N LEU A 253 -9.85 15.58 2.73
CA LEU A 253 -10.56 16.86 2.65
C LEU A 253 -9.59 17.97 2.24
N LYS A 254 -10.04 18.82 1.32
CA LYS A 254 -9.37 20.04 0.91
C LYS A 254 -10.08 21.25 1.52
N PHE A 255 -9.35 22.05 2.28
CA PHE A 255 -9.85 23.26 2.93
C PHE A 255 -9.50 24.50 2.09
N LYS A 256 -10.39 25.50 2.09
CA LYS A 256 -10.08 26.80 1.48
C LYS A 256 -9.11 27.58 2.39
N PRO A 257 -8.20 28.41 1.85
CA PRO A 257 -7.35 29.27 2.67
C PRO A 257 -8.19 30.13 3.64
N GLY A 258 -7.85 30.08 4.93
CA GLY A 258 -8.59 30.78 5.99
C GLY A 258 -9.91 30.12 6.43
N GLN A 259 -10.26 28.95 5.89
CA GLN A 259 -11.38 28.15 6.39
C GLN A 259 -11.01 27.48 7.73
N ASP A 260 -11.98 27.44 8.65
CA ASP A 260 -11.85 26.70 9.91
C ASP A 260 -11.69 25.19 9.64
N HIS A 261 -10.60 24.59 10.13
CA HIS A 261 -10.22 23.19 9.87
C HIS A 261 -11.09 22.23 10.70
N LYS A 262 -12.34 22.04 10.29
CA LYS A 262 -13.32 21.20 10.99
C LYS A 262 -13.87 20.11 10.09
N ALA A 263 -13.55 18.86 10.44
CA ALA A 263 -14.02 17.66 9.79
C ALA A 263 -14.96 16.85 10.70
N ILE A 264 -15.98 16.20 10.14
CA ILE A 264 -16.82 15.24 10.90
C ILE A 264 -16.08 13.89 10.96
N PRO A 265 -15.99 13.21 12.12
CA PRO A 265 -15.31 11.93 12.23
C PRO A 265 -16.05 10.84 11.44
N ILE A 266 -15.37 10.32 10.42
CA ILE A 266 -15.73 9.11 9.70
C ILE A 266 -14.93 7.96 10.33
N ARG A 267 -15.57 6.81 10.56
CA ARG A 267 -14.93 5.69 11.25
C ARG A 267 -14.00 4.92 10.32
N GLY A 268 -12.79 5.43 10.12
CA GLY A 268 -11.66 4.64 9.61
C GLY A 268 -11.39 3.40 10.48
N GLY A 269 -10.68 2.41 9.95
CA GLY A 269 -10.49 1.13 10.63
C GLY A 269 -9.29 0.99 11.59
N ASP A 270 -8.37 1.97 11.65
CA ASP A 270 -7.43 2.15 12.76
C ASP A 270 -8.14 2.98 13.82
N LYS A 271 -8.62 2.25 14.81
CA LYS A 271 -9.53 2.73 15.84
C LYS A 271 -8.78 3.24 17.08
N SER A 272 -7.46 3.45 16.99
CA SER A 272 -6.64 3.94 18.10
C SER A 272 -6.51 5.46 18.16
N VAL A 273 -7.01 6.22 17.16
CA VAL A 273 -7.05 7.69 17.21
C VAL A 273 -7.90 8.13 18.41
N PRO A 274 -7.32 8.76 19.45
CA PRO A 274 -8.03 9.04 20.70
C PRO A 274 -9.25 9.94 20.51
N GLU A 275 -9.17 10.87 19.56
CA GLU A 275 -10.28 11.75 19.15
C GLU A 275 -11.49 10.98 18.62
N PHE A 276 -11.34 9.75 18.13
CA PHE A 276 -12.46 8.92 17.66
C PHE A 276 -12.94 7.91 18.71
N VAL A 277 -12.12 7.65 19.74
CA VAL A 277 -12.50 6.81 20.89
C VAL A 277 -13.38 7.59 21.87
N TRP A 278 -13.01 8.84 22.18
CA TRP A 278 -13.76 9.68 23.14
C TRP A 278 -15.00 10.35 22.51
N ASN A 279 -14.98 10.58 21.20
CA ASN A 279 -16.01 11.36 20.49
C ASN A 279 -17.19 10.50 19.99
N SER A 280 -17.89 9.89 20.94
CA SER A 280 -19.16 9.17 20.70
C SER A 280 -20.28 10.04 20.10
N ARG A 281 -20.10 11.37 20.06
CA ARG A 281 -21.07 12.36 19.58
C ARG A 281 -20.79 12.92 18.18
N LYS A 282 -19.77 12.41 17.47
CA LYS A 282 -19.34 12.90 16.13
C LYS A 282 -19.05 14.42 16.06
N GLN A 283 -18.55 15.02 17.13
CA GLN A 283 -18.17 16.44 17.14
C GLN A 283 -17.08 16.72 16.09
N PRO A 284 -17.06 17.91 15.45
CA PRO A 284 -16.01 18.26 14.51
C PRO A 284 -14.61 18.28 15.17
N TYR A 285 -13.59 17.88 14.42
CA TYR A 285 -12.18 17.86 14.84
C TYR A 285 -11.29 18.45 13.75
N ASP A 286 -10.08 18.88 14.13
CA ASP A 286 -9.04 19.25 13.17
C ASP A 286 -8.37 17.98 12.62
N PRO A 287 -8.44 17.71 11.30
CA PRO A 287 -7.85 16.52 10.71
C PRO A 287 -6.32 16.57 10.56
N PHE A 288 -5.68 17.75 10.59
CA PHE A 288 -4.24 17.85 10.37
C PHE A 288 -3.42 17.19 11.52
N PRO A 289 -3.73 17.39 12.82
CA PRO A 289 -3.12 16.63 13.91
C PRO A 289 -3.44 15.12 13.89
N VAL A 290 -4.57 14.71 13.28
CA VAL A 290 -4.91 13.28 13.15
C VAL A 290 -4.02 12.61 12.11
N ASP A 291 -3.72 13.26 10.99
CA ASP A 291 -2.75 12.78 10.01
C ASP A 291 -1.35 12.59 10.61
N VAL A 292 -0.91 13.52 11.46
CA VAL A 292 0.36 13.42 12.22
C VAL A 292 0.36 12.18 13.09
N TYR A 293 -0.70 11.96 13.89
CA TYR A 293 -0.86 10.75 14.69
C TYR A 293 -0.81 9.49 13.83
N TYR A 294 -1.53 9.49 12.72
CA TYR A 294 -1.65 8.38 11.80
C TYR A 294 -0.29 7.94 11.22
N LEU A 295 0.51 8.89 10.71
CA LEU A 295 1.84 8.60 10.20
C LEU A 295 2.82 8.20 11.32
N GLY A 296 2.76 8.87 12.48
CA GLY A 296 3.54 8.51 13.66
C GLY A 296 3.23 7.08 14.15
N ASN A 297 1.95 6.72 14.20
CA ASN A 297 1.48 5.41 14.63
C ASN A 297 1.89 4.29 13.64
N LEU A 298 1.88 4.58 12.33
CA LEU A 298 2.43 3.67 11.33
C LEU A 298 3.92 3.39 11.56
N ILE A 299 4.74 4.42 11.81
CA ILE A 299 6.17 4.24 12.09
C ILE A 299 6.37 3.50 13.43
N ARG A 300 5.58 3.84 14.46
CA ARG A 300 5.57 3.14 15.75
C ARG A 300 5.33 1.64 15.60
N ARG A 301 4.28 1.25 14.86
CA ARG A 301 3.86 -0.15 14.70
C ARG A 301 4.73 -0.92 13.71
N GLU A 302 5.03 -0.37 12.54
CA GLU A 302 5.75 -1.10 11.48
C GLU A 302 7.27 -1.11 11.66
N PHE A 303 7.84 -0.15 12.40
CA PHE A 303 9.29 -0.04 12.59
C PHE A 303 9.70 -0.14 14.07
N LEU A 304 9.29 0.78 14.95
CA LEU A 304 9.80 0.78 16.35
C LEU A 304 9.45 -0.51 17.10
N GLN A 305 8.21 -1.00 16.99
CA GLN A 305 7.75 -2.24 17.62
C GLN A 305 8.30 -3.52 16.97
N LYS A 306 8.62 -3.50 15.66
CA LYS A 306 9.01 -4.70 14.90
C LYS A 306 10.51 -4.82 14.63
N ALA A 307 11.28 -3.73 14.70
CA ALA A 307 12.68 -3.68 14.29
C ALA A 307 13.60 -2.99 15.32
N LYS A 308 14.89 -3.30 15.22
CA LYS A 308 16.00 -2.68 15.97
C LYS A 308 16.82 -1.78 15.03
N GLY A 309 17.48 -0.76 15.58
CA GLY A 309 18.33 0.19 14.85
C GLY A 309 17.60 1.48 14.41
N VAL A 310 16.35 1.67 14.85
CA VAL A 310 15.50 2.82 14.52
C VAL A 310 15.06 3.61 15.75
N GLU A 311 15.53 3.23 16.95
CA GLU A 311 15.18 3.84 18.24
C GLU A 311 15.49 5.35 18.30
N PHE A 312 16.41 5.87 17.48
CA PHE A 312 16.74 7.29 17.41
C PHE A 312 15.53 8.20 17.07
N ILE A 313 14.52 7.68 16.38
CA ILE A 313 13.32 8.44 15.99
C ILE A 313 12.21 8.39 17.05
N GLU A 314 12.34 7.52 18.07
CA GLU A 314 11.33 7.29 19.10
C GLU A 314 10.84 8.57 19.79
N PRO A 315 11.69 9.56 20.16
CA PRO A 315 11.22 10.80 20.77
C PRO A 315 10.35 11.66 19.83
N LEU A 316 10.60 11.64 18.52
CA LEU A 316 9.76 12.35 17.56
C LEU A 316 8.42 11.63 17.38
N ILE A 317 8.45 10.30 17.26
CA ILE A 317 7.23 9.50 17.10
C ILE A 317 6.35 9.56 18.35
N ALA A 318 6.93 9.59 19.55
CA ALA A 318 6.21 9.76 20.80
C ALA A 318 5.39 11.07 20.84
N ASP A 319 5.95 12.17 20.32
CA ASP A 319 5.24 13.45 20.23
C ASP A 319 4.18 13.45 19.11
N MET A 320 4.44 12.80 17.97
CA MET A 320 3.45 12.65 16.90
C MET A 320 2.21 11.86 17.36
N VAL A 321 2.37 10.88 18.24
CA VAL A 321 1.27 9.99 18.70
C VAL A 321 0.68 10.38 20.06
N GLN A 322 0.86 11.63 20.50
CA GLN A 322 0.24 12.15 21.73
C GLN A 322 -1.29 12.02 21.70
N ASP A 323 -1.90 11.70 22.84
CA ASP A 323 -3.36 11.55 22.90
C ASP A 323 -4.09 12.88 22.76
N ASP A 324 -3.47 13.96 23.22
CA ASP A 324 -3.93 15.34 23.04
C ASP A 324 -3.47 15.86 21.66
N PRO A 325 -4.38 16.15 20.71
CA PRO A 325 -4.01 16.64 19.38
C PRO A 325 -3.30 17.99 19.42
N THR A 326 -3.52 18.81 20.45
CA THR A 326 -2.87 20.13 20.57
C THR A 326 -1.40 20.04 20.98
N LYS A 327 -0.96 18.87 21.46
CA LYS A 327 0.44 18.58 21.81
C LYS A 327 1.23 17.91 20.68
N ARG A 328 0.59 17.56 19.57
CA ARG A 328 1.26 16.97 18.42
C ARG A 328 1.99 18.06 17.63
N PRO A 329 3.22 17.79 17.15
CA PRO A 329 3.92 18.72 16.28
C PRO A 329 3.21 18.87 14.93
N THR A 330 3.31 20.05 14.32
CA THR A 330 2.97 20.27 12.92
C THR A 330 3.92 19.49 11.99
N MET A 331 3.51 19.25 10.74
CA MET A 331 4.40 18.53 9.80
C MET A 331 5.68 19.31 9.46
N ASP A 332 5.67 20.65 9.51
CA ASP A 332 6.87 21.47 9.37
C ASP A 332 7.86 21.24 10.54
N GLU A 333 7.35 21.11 11.77
CA GLU A 333 8.16 20.74 12.94
C GLU A 333 8.65 19.29 12.86
N VAL A 334 7.83 18.35 12.38
CA VAL A 334 8.21 16.94 12.18
C VAL A 334 9.39 16.85 11.22
N VAL A 335 9.31 17.48 10.05
CA VAL A 335 10.40 17.49 9.05
C VAL A 335 11.65 18.18 9.61
N SER A 336 11.51 19.35 10.24
CA SER A 336 12.63 20.08 10.86
C SER A 336 13.34 19.30 11.97
N ARG A 337 12.59 18.57 12.80
CA ARG A 337 13.14 17.70 13.86
C ARG A 337 13.79 16.45 13.27
N TYR A 338 13.17 15.84 12.28
CA TYR A 338 13.68 14.65 11.60
C TYR A 338 15.03 14.94 10.90
N ASP A 339 15.14 16.07 10.21
CA ASP A 339 16.39 16.50 9.56
C ASP A 339 17.54 16.70 10.55
N LYS A 340 17.25 17.21 11.76
CA LYS A 340 18.24 17.34 12.84
C LYS A 340 18.69 15.97 13.35
N MET A 341 17.74 15.05 13.58
CA MET A 341 18.05 13.67 13.96
C MET A 341 18.92 12.97 12.91
N MET A 342 18.60 13.15 11.63
CA MET A 342 19.31 12.55 10.51
C MET A 342 20.79 12.92 10.42
N ARG A 343 21.15 14.16 10.79
CA ARG A 343 22.55 14.63 10.82
C ARG A 343 23.40 13.94 11.89
N SER A 344 22.78 13.33 12.91
CA SER A 344 23.48 12.60 13.98
C SER A 344 23.83 11.15 13.62
N LEU A 345 23.27 10.59 12.54
CA LEU A 345 23.43 9.17 12.21
C LEU A 345 24.73 8.92 11.46
N SER A 346 25.56 8.03 12.02
CA SER A 346 26.80 7.59 11.37
C SER A 346 26.53 6.74 10.12
N HIS A 347 27.50 6.77 9.21
CA HIS A 347 27.57 5.96 8.00
C HIS A 347 27.46 4.44 8.27
N PHE A 348 27.85 4.00 9.48
CA PHE A 348 27.72 2.63 9.97
C PHE A 348 26.31 2.31 10.47
N GLN A 349 25.69 3.20 11.27
CA GLN A 349 24.29 3.04 11.69
C GLN A 349 23.37 2.93 10.48
N LEU A 350 23.52 3.81 9.49
CA LEU A 350 22.71 3.77 8.26
C LEU A 350 22.90 2.47 7.44
N ARG A 351 24.10 1.86 7.47
CA ARG A 351 24.34 0.54 6.85
C ARG A 351 23.93 -0.65 7.71
N SER A 352 23.66 -0.46 8.99
CA SER A 352 23.33 -1.57 9.89
C SER A 352 22.05 -2.30 9.45
N ARG A 353 21.97 -3.59 9.74
CA ARG A 353 20.81 -4.43 9.38
C ARG A 353 19.59 -3.97 10.18
N LEU A 354 18.48 -3.72 9.48
CA LEU A 354 17.17 -3.58 10.12
C LEU A 354 16.68 -4.97 10.58
N ALA A 355 17.24 -5.45 11.68
CA ALA A 355 16.90 -6.73 12.31
C ALA A 355 15.52 -6.65 12.95
N GLN A 356 14.74 -7.74 12.92
CA GLN A 356 13.44 -7.75 13.58
C GLN A 356 13.60 -8.02 15.09
N ARG A 357 12.66 -7.56 15.93
CA ARG A 357 12.69 -7.81 17.38
C ARG A 357 12.38 -9.28 17.72
N ASP A 358 11.58 -9.94 16.90
CA ASP A 358 11.19 -11.36 17.00
C ASP A 358 12.20 -12.34 16.37
N GLU A 359 13.36 -11.86 15.88
CA GLU A 359 14.50 -12.72 15.52
C GLU A 359 15.13 -13.32 16.78
N GLY A 360 14.41 -14.27 17.39
CA GLY A 360 14.85 -15.02 18.56
C GLY A 360 16.02 -15.98 18.27
N PRO A 361 16.65 -16.52 19.33
CA PRO A 361 17.83 -17.39 19.20
C PRO A 361 17.53 -18.79 18.60
N TRP A 362 16.28 -19.13 18.34
CA TRP A 362 15.80 -20.50 18.08
C TRP A 362 15.82 -20.97 16.62
N TRP A 363 16.94 -20.77 15.93
CA TRP A 363 17.73 -21.83 15.29
C TRP A 363 19.08 -21.21 14.86
N TYR A 364 20.21 -21.88 15.09
CA TYR A 364 21.52 -21.20 15.05
C TYR A 364 22.02 -20.81 13.63
N ALA A 365 21.35 -21.25 12.57
CA ALA A 365 21.87 -21.18 11.19
C ALA A 365 21.53 -19.92 10.39
N TYR A 366 20.52 -19.14 10.76
CA TYR A 366 19.98 -18.09 9.85
C TYR A 366 19.77 -16.69 10.45
N PRO A 367 19.83 -16.38 11.78
CA PRO A 367 20.18 -15.02 12.16
C PRO A 367 21.57 -14.71 11.57
N THR A 368 22.41 -15.76 11.55
CA THR A 368 23.73 -15.89 10.94
C THR A 368 23.67 -15.85 9.41
N PHE A 369 22.92 -16.69 8.67
CA PHE A 369 22.76 -16.50 7.21
C PHE A 369 22.21 -15.10 6.83
N ARG A 370 21.23 -14.54 7.57
CA ARG A 370 20.76 -13.16 7.34
C ARG A 370 21.85 -12.11 7.62
N THR A 371 22.71 -12.32 8.63
CA THR A 371 23.86 -11.47 8.93
C THR A 371 24.91 -11.58 7.83
N ILE A 372 25.34 -12.78 7.46
CA ILE A 372 26.34 -13.04 6.40
C ILE A 372 25.86 -12.43 5.08
N ALA A 373 24.61 -12.70 4.68
CA ALA A 373 24.05 -12.13 3.46
C ALA A 373 23.87 -10.61 3.55
N HIS A 374 23.70 -10.04 4.75
CA HIS A 374 23.72 -8.59 4.95
C HIS A 374 25.15 -8.03 4.80
N VAL A 375 26.15 -8.59 5.50
CA VAL A 375 27.57 -8.19 5.39
C VAL A 375 28.04 -8.25 3.93
N TYR A 376 27.73 -9.32 3.21
CA TYR A 376 28.05 -9.47 1.78
C TYR A 376 27.43 -8.36 0.92
N ARG A 377 26.11 -8.10 1.06
CA ARG A 377 25.43 -6.99 0.36
C ARG A 377 26.01 -5.62 0.73
N THR A 378 26.27 -5.40 2.01
CA THR A 378 26.81 -4.14 2.54
C THR A 378 28.23 -3.89 2.02
N THR A 379 29.05 -4.93 1.91
CA THR A 379 30.38 -4.88 1.26
C THR A 379 30.25 -4.49 -0.21
N ILE A 380 29.35 -5.16 -0.97
CA ILE A 380 29.07 -4.77 -2.37
C ILE A 380 28.63 -3.31 -2.46
N HIS A 381 27.74 -2.84 -1.57
CA HIS A 381 27.27 -1.46 -1.57
C HIS A 381 28.38 -0.45 -1.24
N ILE A 382 29.36 -0.80 -0.41
CA ILE A 382 30.55 0.01 -0.14
C ILE A 382 31.46 0.04 -1.37
N CYS A 383 31.82 -1.12 -1.92
CA CYS A 383 32.69 -1.23 -3.12
C CYS A 383 32.06 -0.62 -4.39
N THR A 384 30.73 -0.51 -4.45
CA THR A 384 30.01 0.16 -5.56
C THR A 384 29.63 1.61 -5.24
N PHE A 385 30.22 2.20 -4.19
CA PHE A 385 30.04 3.61 -3.75
C PHE A 385 28.57 4.03 -3.59
N ARG A 386 27.70 3.09 -3.19
CA ARG A 386 26.28 3.37 -2.99
C ARG A 386 26.06 4.10 -1.67
N ASN A 387 25.32 5.21 -1.75
CA ASN A 387 24.86 5.96 -0.59
C ASN A 387 24.03 5.03 0.32
N PRO A 388 24.27 4.99 1.64
CA PRO A 388 23.46 4.16 2.53
C PRO A 388 22.00 4.62 2.61
N ILE A 389 21.73 5.89 2.32
CA ILE A 389 20.38 6.44 2.14
C ILE A 389 20.06 6.37 0.64
N PRO A 390 19.09 5.52 0.21
CA PRO A 390 18.82 5.25 -1.20
C PRO A 390 18.06 6.38 -1.91
N ARG A 391 18.73 7.52 -2.11
CA ARG A 391 18.18 8.65 -2.87
C ARG A 391 18.39 8.46 -4.37
N HIS A 392 17.41 8.88 -5.16
CA HIS A 392 17.63 9.11 -6.58
C HIS A 392 18.75 10.14 -6.75
N LYS A 393 19.65 9.93 -7.71
CA LYS A 393 20.55 11.01 -8.13
C LYS A 393 19.67 12.10 -8.75
N PRO A 394 19.94 13.40 -8.51
CA PRO A 394 19.31 14.44 -9.31
C PRO A 394 19.59 14.16 -10.79
N SER A 395 18.56 14.27 -11.62
CA SER A 395 18.71 14.29 -13.08
C SER A 395 19.50 15.55 -13.44
N HIS A 396 20.71 15.36 -13.96
CA HIS A 396 21.55 16.40 -14.52
C HIS A 396 21.11 16.76 -15.94
#